data_AF-A0A9E2K4T1-F1
#
_entry.id   AF-A0A9E2K4T1-F1
#
_cell.length_a   1.000
_cell.length_b   1.000
_cell.length_c   1.000
_cell.angle_alpha   90.00
_cell.angle_beta   90.00
_cell.angle_gamma   90.00
#
_symmetry.space_group_name_H-M   'P 1'
#
loop_
_entity.id
_entity.type
_entity.pdbx_description
1 polymer ?
#
loop_
_entity_poly.entity_id
_entity_poly.type
_entity_poly.pdbx_seq_one_letter_code
_entity_poly.pdbx_strand_id
1 'polypeptide(L)'
;MDTNRPIATINVVGQTIDLLVDTGAPGLVIPYTLLEGVDLGPSTGLTGFIEYGVDPTYQKNYYDIYYVPVDLGNGIVTRPWAIGVITDVEYLEKGQWVSIPPEEWTKPKYNVNPDLGVGIGPSFANILSPVYGLPDPLDSGLLMDVSVVGPSITFGDNPVPGVNQVSGGWRGTTLKYQIISPDGVPGKLVTATNTYIDSGGLGGAVTSNALPPDLHGATTLPVGSSIDVYTADGLLLYRTKIIRSDTNGETVVDSGDATYMNTGLAPFLLGPLYFDYSGPGTVWWDYSPSQ
;
A
#
# COMPACT_ATOMS: atom_id res chain seq x y z
N MET A 1 8.57 16.72 -0.27
CA MET A 1 7.63 15.70 0.21
C MET A 1 6.50 15.63 -0.80
N ASP A 2 6.18 14.44 -1.28
CA ASP A 2 5.04 14.19 -2.16
C ASP A 2 3.76 14.42 -1.34
N THR A 3 2.96 15.43 -1.69
CA THR A 3 1.86 15.95 -0.83
C THR A 3 0.64 15.03 -0.73
N ASN A 4 0.68 13.84 -1.35
CA ASN A 4 -0.48 12.98 -1.55
C ASN A 4 -0.28 11.56 -1.00
N ARG A 5 0.78 11.29 -0.23
CA ARG A 5 0.97 9.98 0.42
C ARG A 5 0.28 9.96 1.79
N PRO A 6 -0.36 8.85 2.19
CA PRO A 6 -0.91 8.69 3.53
C PRO A 6 0.23 8.60 4.55
N ILE A 7 0.64 9.73 5.12
CA ILE A 7 1.64 9.77 6.18
C ILE A 7 0.93 9.83 7.53
N ALA A 8 1.31 8.95 8.45
CA ALA A 8 0.86 8.97 9.83
C ALA A 8 2.06 9.13 10.77
N THR A 9 1.81 9.74 11.92
CA THR A 9 2.79 9.85 13.01
C THR A 9 2.43 8.85 14.10
N ILE A 10 3.34 7.93 14.39
CA ILE A 10 3.19 6.92 15.45
C ILE A 10 4.20 7.17 16.58
N ASN A 11 4.01 6.50 17.71
CA ASN A 11 5.02 6.43 18.77
C ASN A 11 5.37 4.97 19.12
N VAL A 12 6.66 4.66 19.10
CA VAL A 12 7.22 3.36 19.51
C VAL A 12 8.11 3.57 20.71
N VAL A 13 7.63 3.19 21.89
CA VAL A 13 8.39 3.26 23.16
C VAL A 13 9.01 4.65 23.39
N GLY A 14 8.23 5.71 23.18
CA GLY A 14 8.65 7.10 23.36
C GLY A 14 9.26 7.75 22.12
N GLN A 15 9.60 6.98 21.08
CA GLN A 15 10.12 7.51 19.82
C GLN A 15 9.00 7.83 18.84
N THR A 16 8.89 9.09 18.44
CA THR A 16 7.93 9.55 17.42
C THR A 16 8.48 9.31 16.02
N ILE A 17 7.67 8.76 15.13
CA ILE A 17 8.05 8.35 13.77
C ILE A 17 6.96 8.72 12.79
N ASP A 18 7.31 9.45 11.73
CA ASP A 18 6.46 9.67 10.57
C ASP A 18 6.70 8.56 9.55
N LEU A 19 5.63 7.95 9.06
CA LEU A 19 5.71 6.79 8.18
C LEU A 19 4.59 6.75 7.14
N LEU A 20 4.79 5.95 6.10
CA LEU A 20 3.74 5.63 5.13
C LEU A 20 2.74 4.65 5.74
N VAL A 21 1.45 4.88 5.52
CA VAL A 21 0.42 3.87 5.78
C VAL A 21 0.11 3.13 4.49
N ASP A 22 0.42 1.84 4.47
CA ASP A 22 0.41 1.01 3.26
C ASP A 22 -0.62 -0.11 3.37
N THR A 23 -1.70 -0.03 2.59
CA THR A 23 -2.71 -1.10 2.52
C THR A 23 -2.24 -2.31 1.70
N GLY A 24 -1.24 -2.16 0.85
CA GLY A 24 -0.63 -3.23 0.04
C GLY A 24 0.33 -4.13 0.82
N ALA A 25 0.86 -3.67 1.95
CA ALA A 25 1.77 -4.42 2.82
C ALA A 25 1.14 -4.70 4.21
N PRO A 26 1.44 -5.84 4.86
CA PRO A 26 1.07 -6.06 6.25
C PRO A 26 2.26 -5.85 7.21
N GLY A 27 1.99 -5.29 8.39
CA GLY A 27 2.95 -5.17 9.49
C GLY A 27 3.74 -3.86 9.51
N LEU A 28 4.25 -3.51 10.69
CA LEU A 28 5.06 -2.31 10.88
C LEU A 28 6.55 -2.66 10.75
N VAL A 29 7.24 -2.00 9.82
CA VAL A 29 8.70 -2.11 9.68
C VAL A 29 9.38 -0.75 9.79
N ILE A 30 10.45 -0.70 10.57
CA ILE A 30 11.14 0.55 10.91
C ILE A 30 12.65 0.35 10.77
N PRO A 31 13.37 1.21 10.02
CA PRO A 31 14.84 1.24 10.04
C PRO A 31 15.40 1.40 11.44
N TYR A 32 16.40 0.59 11.81
CA TYR A 32 17.03 0.72 13.15
C TYR A 32 17.59 2.12 13.40
N THR A 33 17.98 2.84 12.34
CA THR A 33 18.48 4.21 12.39
C THR A 33 17.47 5.22 12.94
N LEU A 34 16.17 4.87 12.95
CA LEU A 34 15.10 5.67 13.56
C LEU A 34 14.78 5.27 15.00
N LEU A 35 15.42 4.21 15.51
CA LEU A 35 15.21 3.64 16.84
C LEU A 35 16.50 3.66 17.68
N GLU A 36 17.51 4.43 17.27
CA GLU A 36 18.77 4.55 18.01
C GLU A 36 18.53 5.06 19.43
N GLY A 37 18.95 4.27 20.42
CA GLY A 37 18.76 4.59 21.84
C GLY A 37 17.39 4.23 22.42
N VAL A 38 16.50 3.63 21.62
CA VAL A 38 15.22 3.09 22.09
C VAL A 38 15.42 1.67 22.64
N ASP A 39 15.00 1.43 23.88
CA ASP A 39 14.99 0.08 24.47
C ASP A 39 13.71 -0.66 24.09
N LEU A 40 13.81 -1.51 23.07
CA LEU A 40 12.70 -2.37 22.60
C LEU A 40 12.58 -3.67 23.41
N GLY A 41 13.46 -3.89 24.40
CA GLY A 41 13.65 -5.19 25.03
C GLY A 41 14.36 -6.20 24.10
N PRO A 42 14.37 -7.50 24.47
CA PRO A 42 15.03 -8.51 23.66
C PRO A 42 14.29 -8.76 22.34
N SER A 43 15.04 -8.95 21.26
CA SER A 43 14.52 -9.53 20.02
C SER A 43 13.89 -10.89 20.30
N THR A 44 12.86 -11.24 19.53
CA THR A 44 12.22 -12.56 19.63
C THR A 44 13.10 -13.69 19.07
N GLY A 45 14.23 -13.36 18.44
CA GLY A 45 15.09 -14.29 17.72
C GLY A 45 14.54 -14.72 16.37
N LEU A 46 13.42 -14.13 15.92
CA LEU A 46 12.86 -14.33 14.60
C LEU A 46 13.35 -13.21 13.67
N THR A 47 13.64 -13.57 12.42
CA THR A 47 14.11 -12.65 11.39
C THR A 47 13.37 -12.88 10.08
N GLY A 48 13.40 -11.91 9.19
CA GLY A 48 12.81 -11.99 7.86
C GLY A 48 13.36 -10.93 6.94
N PHE A 49 12.78 -10.84 5.73
CA PHE A 49 13.00 -9.70 4.85
C PHE A 49 11.74 -9.35 4.08
N ILE A 50 11.62 -8.09 3.66
CA ILE A 50 10.65 -7.66 2.65
C ILE A 50 11.42 -7.33 1.38
N GLU A 51 10.88 -7.73 0.23
CA GLU A 51 11.42 -7.41 -1.08
C GLU A 51 10.55 -6.34 -1.76
N TYR A 52 11.19 -5.29 -2.27
CA TYR A 52 10.57 -4.20 -3.01
C TYR A 52 11.16 -4.12 -4.42
N GLY A 53 10.37 -3.63 -5.38
CA GLY A 53 10.83 -3.33 -6.74
C GLY A 53 10.20 -4.18 -7.83
N VAL A 54 10.63 -3.94 -9.07
CA VAL A 54 10.20 -4.64 -10.28
C VAL A 54 11.44 -4.99 -11.12
N ASP A 55 11.39 -6.10 -11.83
CA ASP A 55 12.50 -6.58 -12.67
C ASP A 55 13.08 -5.44 -13.55
N PRO A 56 14.41 -5.21 -13.55
CA PRO A 56 15.49 -5.94 -12.89
C PRO A 56 15.98 -5.33 -11.57
N THR A 57 15.20 -4.42 -10.99
CA THR A 57 15.61 -3.65 -9.81
C THR A 57 14.85 -4.12 -8.58
N TYR A 58 15.55 -4.82 -7.69
CA TYR A 58 14.99 -5.31 -6.43
C TYR A 58 15.81 -4.84 -5.24
N GLN A 59 15.13 -4.64 -4.12
CA GLN A 59 15.70 -4.31 -2.83
C GLN A 59 15.17 -5.28 -1.78
N LYS A 60 16.03 -5.80 -0.91
CA LYS A 60 15.66 -6.60 0.26
C LYS A 60 15.97 -5.84 1.53
N ASN A 61 14.97 -5.66 2.38
CA ASN A 61 15.12 -5.08 3.71
C ASN A 61 15.01 -6.22 4.73
N TYR A 62 16.13 -6.63 5.30
CA TYR A 62 16.17 -7.66 6.35
C TYR A 62 15.86 -7.03 7.70
N TYR A 63 15.13 -7.75 8.55
CA TYR A 63 14.73 -7.26 9.85
C TYR A 63 14.74 -8.34 10.93
N ASP A 64 14.92 -7.86 12.17
CA ASP A 64 14.68 -8.61 13.40
C ASP A 64 13.29 -8.26 13.95
N ILE A 65 12.65 -9.21 14.63
CA ILE A 65 11.32 -9.00 15.22
C ILE A 65 11.42 -8.64 16.71
N TYR A 66 10.66 -7.62 17.11
CA TYR A 66 10.49 -7.17 18.49
C TYR A 66 9.02 -7.16 18.86
N TYR A 67 8.72 -7.23 20.16
CA TYR A 67 7.35 -7.22 20.69
C TYR A 67 7.15 -6.04 21.63
N VAL A 68 6.58 -4.95 21.11
CA VAL A 68 6.43 -3.68 21.84
C VAL A 68 5.04 -3.07 21.62
N PRO A 69 4.50 -2.29 22.56
CA PRO A 69 3.30 -1.51 22.30
C PRO A 69 3.61 -0.40 21.29
N VAL A 70 2.65 -0.12 20.41
CA VAL A 70 2.74 0.95 19.41
C VAL A 70 1.54 1.87 19.60
N ASP A 71 1.78 3.16 19.78
CA ASP A 71 0.75 4.20 19.74
C ASP A 71 0.57 4.62 18.27
N LEU A 72 -0.58 4.31 17.69
CA LEU A 72 -0.92 4.66 16.30
C LEU A 72 -1.43 6.11 16.17
N GLY A 73 -1.33 6.90 17.24
CA GLY A 73 -1.74 8.30 17.31
C GLY A 73 -2.83 8.51 18.36
N ASN A 74 -2.82 9.70 18.98
CA ASN A 74 -3.83 10.12 19.96
C ASN A 74 -4.01 9.18 21.17
N GLY A 75 -2.99 8.38 21.52
CA GLY A 75 -3.08 7.43 22.63
C GLY A 75 -3.82 6.14 22.26
N ILE A 76 -4.00 5.86 20.97
CA ILE A 76 -4.55 4.59 20.48
C ILE A 76 -3.42 3.57 20.43
N VAL A 77 -3.26 2.85 21.54
CA VAL A 77 -2.10 1.98 21.77
C VAL A 77 -2.46 0.51 21.58
N THR A 78 -1.63 -0.22 20.83
CA THR A 78 -1.75 -1.67 20.73
C THR A 78 -1.36 -2.35 22.05
N ARG A 79 -1.88 -3.56 22.30
CA ARG A 79 -1.13 -4.51 23.15
C ARG A 79 0.30 -4.70 22.56
N PRO A 80 1.29 -5.20 23.31
CA PRO A 80 2.57 -5.56 22.72
C PRO A 80 2.38 -6.32 21.41
N TRP A 81 2.99 -5.83 20.34
CA TRP A 81 2.75 -6.27 18.97
C TRP A 81 4.08 -6.50 18.25
N ALA A 82 4.07 -7.39 17.27
CA ALA A 82 5.24 -7.68 16.45
C ALA A 82 5.55 -6.48 15.54
N ILE A 83 6.77 -5.95 15.64
CA ILE A 83 7.32 -4.99 14.69
C ILE A 83 8.62 -5.56 14.09
N GLY A 84 8.89 -5.25 12.84
CA GLY A 84 10.17 -5.52 12.20
C GLY A 84 11.10 -4.32 12.35
N VAL A 85 12.32 -4.53 12.83
CA VAL A 85 13.37 -3.51 12.83
C VAL A 85 14.36 -3.87 11.73
N ILE A 86 14.43 -3.04 10.69
CA ILE A 86 15.32 -3.28 9.54
C ILE A 86 16.76 -3.13 10.00
N THR A 87 17.54 -4.19 9.86
CA THR A 87 18.93 -4.31 10.31
C THR A 87 19.93 -4.34 9.16
N ASP A 88 19.52 -4.78 7.97
CA ASP A 88 20.35 -4.81 6.78
C ASP A 88 19.51 -4.58 5.51
N VAL A 89 20.15 -4.02 4.48
CA VAL A 89 19.51 -3.76 3.19
C VAL A 89 20.42 -4.22 2.07
N GLU A 90 19.89 -4.99 1.12
CA GLU A 90 20.58 -5.36 -0.10
C GLU A 90 19.85 -4.80 -1.32
N TYR A 91 20.61 -4.46 -2.37
CA TYR A 91 20.08 -4.02 -3.65
C TYR A 91 20.63 -4.89 -4.78
N LEU A 92 19.79 -5.24 -5.75
CA LEU A 92 20.20 -6.02 -6.91
C LEU A 92 20.90 -5.12 -7.93
N GLU A 93 22.21 -5.26 -8.05
CA GLU A 93 23.04 -4.56 -9.03
C GLU A 93 23.67 -5.54 -10.01
N LYS A 94 23.35 -5.41 -11.30
CA LYS A 94 23.93 -6.24 -12.38
C LYS A 94 23.80 -7.75 -12.11
N GLY A 95 22.69 -8.16 -11.50
CA GLY A 95 22.40 -9.55 -11.16
C GLY A 95 23.05 -10.06 -9.87
N GLN A 96 23.65 -9.18 -9.05
CA GLN A 96 24.23 -9.51 -7.75
C GLN A 96 23.62 -8.66 -6.65
N TRP A 97 23.32 -9.28 -5.50
CA TRP A 97 22.88 -8.58 -4.30
C TRP A 97 24.09 -7.90 -3.65
N VAL A 98 23.96 -6.60 -3.39
CA VAL A 98 24.99 -5.77 -2.77
C VAL A 98 24.41 -5.15 -1.51
N SER A 99 25.06 -5.35 -0.36
CA SER A 99 24.69 -4.69 0.89
C SER A 99 24.86 -3.18 0.78
N ILE A 100 23.86 -2.44 1.25
CA ILE A 100 23.81 -1.00 1.20
C ILE A 100 24.07 -0.47 2.61
N PRO A 101 25.09 0.38 2.80
CA PRO A 101 25.41 0.85 4.13
C PRO A 101 24.33 1.83 4.64
N PRO A 102 24.08 1.88 5.97
CA PRO A 102 22.97 2.62 6.57
C PRO A 102 22.91 4.11 6.21
N GLU A 103 24.05 4.78 6.03
CA GLU A 103 24.12 6.18 5.61
C GLU A 103 23.56 6.43 4.20
N GLU A 104 23.35 5.38 3.42
CA GLU A 104 22.76 5.46 2.08
C GLU A 104 21.26 5.17 2.05
N TRP A 105 20.70 4.56 3.10
CA TRP A 105 19.33 4.05 3.13
C TRP A 105 18.27 5.09 2.74
N THR A 106 18.46 6.34 3.14
CA THR A 106 17.51 7.44 2.83
C THR A 106 17.69 8.06 1.45
N LYS A 107 18.73 7.68 0.68
CA LYS A 107 18.94 8.21 -0.67
C LYS A 107 17.77 7.78 -1.57
N PRO A 108 17.33 8.63 -2.53
CA PRO A 108 16.18 8.34 -3.40
C PRO A 108 16.23 6.99 -4.13
N LYS A 109 17.43 6.47 -4.40
CA LYS A 109 17.63 5.16 -5.02
C LYS A 109 17.13 3.99 -4.16
N TYR A 110 17.34 4.05 -2.85
CA TYR A 110 17.04 2.95 -1.92
C TYR A 110 15.78 3.24 -1.11
N ASN A 111 15.61 4.50 -0.69
CA ASN A 111 14.39 5.03 -0.09
C ASN A 111 13.83 4.14 1.04
N VAL A 112 14.73 3.60 1.87
CA VAL A 112 14.41 2.73 3.00
C VAL A 112 13.79 3.60 4.08
N ASN A 113 12.46 3.59 4.14
CA ASN A 113 11.66 4.38 5.07
C ASN A 113 10.84 3.46 5.98
N PRO A 114 10.39 3.96 7.14
CA PRO A 114 9.43 3.25 7.96
C PRO A 114 8.09 3.12 7.22
N ASP A 115 7.46 1.97 7.40
CA ASP A 115 6.20 1.61 6.74
C ASP A 115 5.25 0.94 7.73
N LEU A 116 4.02 1.46 7.80
CA LEU A 116 2.91 0.88 8.55
C LEU A 116 2.01 0.13 7.58
N GLY A 117 2.35 -1.14 7.39
CA GLY A 117 1.53 -2.08 6.65
C GLY A 117 0.21 -2.37 7.37
N VAL A 118 -0.89 -1.95 6.76
CA VAL A 118 -2.27 -2.19 7.18
C VAL A 118 -2.99 -3.24 6.32
N GLY A 119 -2.25 -3.94 5.46
CA GLY A 119 -2.67 -5.11 4.71
C GLY A 119 -3.25 -6.26 5.55
N ILE A 120 -4.22 -6.99 4.99
CA ILE A 120 -4.62 -8.32 5.51
C ILE A 120 -3.62 -9.40 5.11
N GLY A 121 -3.49 -10.39 5.98
CA GLY A 121 -2.65 -11.57 5.79
C GLY A 121 -1.21 -11.34 6.22
N PRO A 122 -0.43 -12.41 6.44
CA PRO A 122 0.95 -12.29 6.88
C PRO A 122 1.87 -11.77 5.75
N SER A 123 2.93 -11.07 6.13
CA SER A 123 4.14 -10.93 5.31
C SER A 123 5.04 -12.17 5.47
N PHE A 124 6.23 -12.12 4.87
CA PHE A 124 7.36 -12.93 5.31
C PHE A 124 7.57 -12.80 6.83
N ALA A 125 7.96 -13.88 7.49
CA ALA A 125 8.10 -14.00 8.96
C ALA A 125 6.82 -13.70 9.80
N ASN A 126 5.63 -13.65 9.18
CA ASN A 126 4.33 -13.52 9.85
C ASN A 126 4.13 -12.25 10.69
N ILE A 127 4.76 -11.12 10.34
CA ILE A 127 4.31 -9.84 10.89
C ILE A 127 2.96 -9.46 10.27
N LEU A 128 2.04 -9.01 11.12
CA LEU A 128 0.66 -8.68 10.79
C LEU A 128 0.41 -7.20 11.07
N SER A 129 -0.62 -6.63 10.44
CA SER A 129 -1.04 -5.25 10.70
C SER A 129 -1.21 -4.98 12.20
N PRO A 130 -0.63 -3.89 12.73
CA PRO A 130 -0.85 -3.46 14.11
C PRO A 130 -2.31 -3.17 14.48
N VAL A 131 -3.21 -3.02 13.50
CA VAL A 131 -4.66 -2.85 13.75
C VAL A 131 -5.22 -4.03 14.56
N TYR A 132 -4.78 -5.27 14.27
CA TYR A 132 -5.16 -6.45 15.06
C TYR A 132 -4.65 -6.44 16.52
N GLY A 133 -3.70 -5.56 16.82
CA GLY A 133 -3.14 -5.34 18.14
C GLY A 133 -3.93 -4.35 18.98
N LEU A 134 -4.86 -3.60 18.38
CA LEU A 134 -5.69 -2.63 19.08
C LEU A 134 -6.71 -3.30 20.02
N PRO A 135 -7.21 -2.60 21.05
CA PRO A 135 -8.32 -3.09 21.85
C PRO A 135 -9.65 -2.98 21.09
N ASP A 136 -10.53 -3.96 21.28
CA ASP A 136 -11.93 -3.89 20.81
C ASP A 136 -12.61 -2.59 21.29
N PRO A 137 -13.35 -1.88 20.43
CA PRO A 137 -13.69 -2.21 19.03
C PRO A 137 -12.73 -1.63 17.98
N LEU A 138 -11.57 -1.10 18.36
CA LEU A 138 -10.67 -0.40 17.43
C LEU A 138 -9.93 -1.33 16.48
N ASP A 139 -9.92 -2.64 16.74
CA ASP A 139 -9.29 -3.66 15.90
C ASP A 139 -10.20 -4.18 14.77
N SER A 140 -11.45 -3.70 14.67
CA SER A 140 -12.41 -4.16 13.67
C SER A 140 -12.17 -3.58 12.27
N GLY A 141 -11.56 -2.39 12.19
CA GLY A 141 -11.57 -1.61 10.95
C GLY A 141 -10.65 -0.40 10.91
N LEU A 142 -10.51 0.14 9.71
CA LEU A 142 -9.76 1.36 9.41
C LEU A 142 -10.50 2.12 8.29
N LEU A 143 -10.90 3.36 8.54
CA LEU A 143 -11.31 4.31 7.51
C LEU A 143 -10.11 5.19 7.15
N MET A 144 -9.72 5.20 5.88
CA MET A 144 -8.70 6.10 5.35
C MET A 144 -9.36 7.15 4.47
N ASP A 145 -9.22 8.43 4.84
CA ASP A 145 -9.63 9.56 4.00
C ASP A 145 -8.43 10.48 3.79
N VAL A 146 -7.80 10.36 2.62
CA VAL A 146 -6.71 11.23 2.18
C VAL A 146 -7.13 12.21 1.08
N SER A 147 -8.41 12.21 0.73
CA SER A 147 -8.99 13.11 -0.27
C SER A 147 -9.22 14.53 0.27
N VAL A 148 -9.27 14.66 1.59
CA VAL A 148 -9.58 15.91 2.30
C VAL A 148 -8.33 16.67 2.75
N VAL A 149 -8.53 17.97 3.04
CA VAL A 149 -7.53 18.77 3.76
C VAL A 149 -7.49 18.30 5.22
N GLY A 150 -6.34 17.83 5.66
CA GLY A 150 -6.21 17.14 6.96
C GLY A 150 -6.55 15.66 6.80
N PRO A 151 -5.75 14.89 6.03
CA PRO A 151 -5.98 13.47 5.83
C PRO A 151 -6.10 12.75 7.18
N SER A 152 -6.98 11.76 7.25
CA SER A 152 -7.30 11.10 8.51
C SER A 152 -7.38 9.58 8.37
N ILE A 153 -7.05 8.92 9.47
CA ILE A 153 -7.23 7.50 9.68
C ILE A 153 -8.08 7.34 10.93
N THR A 154 -9.20 6.63 10.82
CA THR A 154 -10.11 6.34 11.93
C THR A 154 -10.17 4.84 12.14
N PHE A 155 -9.91 4.36 13.36
CA PHE A 155 -9.95 2.94 13.71
C PHE A 155 -11.33 2.52 14.26
N GLY A 156 -11.65 1.24 14.09
CA GLY A 156 -12.90 0.63 14.52
C GLY A 156 -13.97 0.62 13.43
N ASP A 157 -15.24 0.55 13.83
CA ASP A 157 -16.38 0.40 12.91
C ASP A 157 -16.49 1.54 11.91
N ASN A 158 -16.97 1.23 10.70
CA ASN A 158 -17.15 2.22 9.64
C ASN A 158 -18.11 3.34 10.08
N PRO A 159 -17.65 4.60 10.20
CA PRO A 159 -18.53 5.70 10.58
C PRO A 159 -19.33 6.26 9.39
N VAL A 160 -19.05 5.81 8.15
CA VAL A 160 -19.67 6.29 6.91
C VAL A 160 -20.47 5.16 6.24
N PRO A 161 -21.63 5.44 5.64
CA PRO A 161 -22.34 4.44 4.85
C PRO A 161 -21.54 4.06 3.58
N GLY A 162 -21.18 2.79 3.45
CA GLY A 162 -20.53 2.29 2.25
C GLY A 162 -21.44 2.29 1.02
N VAL A 163 -20.86 2.61 -0.14
CA VAL A 163 -21.57 2.69 -1.43
C VAL A 163 -21.43 1.39 -2.19
N ASN A 164 -20.20 0.98 -2.48
CA ASN A 164 -19.86 -0.29 -3.12
C ASN A 164 -18.78 -1.00 -2.32
N GLN A 165 -18.67 -2.32 -2.47
CA GLN A 165 -17.71 -3.11 -1.70
C GLN A 165 -17.04 -4.21 -2.51
N VAL A 166 -15.90 -4.65 -2.02
CA VAL A 166 -15.17 -5.82 -2.48
C VAL A 166 -14.81 -6.67 -1.27
N SER A 167 -15.38 -7.87 -1.19
CA SER A 167 -15.04 -8.85 -0.16
C SER A 167 -13.93 -9.80 -0.63
N GLY A 168 -13.26 -10.44 0.32
CA GLY A 168 -12.14 -11.35 0.04
C GLY A 168 -10.77 -10.72 0.23
N GLY A 169 -10.72 -9.61 0.98
CA GLY A 169 -9.50 -8.85 1.27
C GLY A 169 -9.15 -7.83 0.19
N TRP A 170 -8.04 -7.12 0.41
CA TRP A 170 -7.51 -6.08 -0.47
C TRP A 170 -6.12 -6.35 -1.01
N ARG A 171 -5.61 -7.56 -0.75
CA ARG A 171 -4.37 -8.10 -1.30
C ARG A 171 -4.71 -9.40 -2.01
N GLY A 172 -4.53 -9.45 -3.32
CA GLY A 172 -4.91 -10.60 -4.14
C GLY A 172 -6.41 -10.71 -4.41
N THR A 173 -7.14 -9.59 -4.41
CA THR A 173 -8.58 -9.58 -4.71
C THR A 173 -8.86 -9.59 -6.22
N THR A 174 -10.12 -9.85 -6.60
CA THR A 174 -10.54 -9.84 -8.00
C THR A 174 -11.30 -8.57 -8.36
N LEU A 175 -10.70 -7.74 -9.22
CA LEU A 175 -11.34 -6.58 -9.84
C LEU A 175 -11.42 -6.75 -11.35
N LYS A 176 -12.29 -5.96 -11.97
CA LYS A 176 -12.26 -5.72 -13.41
C LYS A 176 -11.82 -4.30 -13.68
N TYR A 177 -11.12 -4.07 -14.78
CA TYR A 177 -10.78 -2.70 -15.18
C TYR A 177 -10.70 -2.55 -16.70
N GLN A 178 -10.93 -1.33 -17.17
CA GLN A 178 -10.81 -0.96 -18.57
C GLN A 178 -10.02 0.35 -18.68
N ILE A 179 -9.02 0.34 -19.58
CA ILE A 179 -8.23 1.52 -19.89
C ILE A 179 -8.87 2.21 -21.10
N ILE A 180 -8.97 3.53 -21.06
CA ILE A 180 -9.49 4.36 -22.13
C ILE A 180 -8.38 5.34 -22.52
N SER A 181 -8.01 5.39 -23.79
CA SER A 181 -6.95 6.27 -24.27
C SER A 181 -7.35 7.75 -24.19
N PRO A 182 -6.41 8.70 -24.30
CA PRO A 182 -6.72 10.13 -24.27
C PRO A 182 -7.77 10.56 -25.32
N ASP A 183 -7.82 9.85 -26.45
CA ASP A 183 -8.76 10.09 -27.55
C ASP A 183 -10.12 9.39 -27.35
N GLY A 184 -10.32 8.74 -26.20
CA GLY A 184 -11.57 8.07 -25.83
C GLY A 184 -11.70 6.65 -26.40
N VAL A 185 -10.61 6.06 -26.92
CA VAL A 185 -10.64 4.69 -27.45
C VAL A 185 -10.55 3.69 -26.28
N PRO A 186 -11.58 2.85 -26.05
CA PRO A 186 -11.54 1.88 -24.99
C PRO A 186 -10.66 0.68 -25.36
N GLY A 187 -9.88 0.22 -24.38
CA GLY A 187 -9.16 -1.03 -24.42
C GLY A 187 -10.05 -2.20 -24.01
N LYS A 188 -9.44 -3.37 -23.80
CA LYS A 188 -10.15 -4.57 -23.36
C LYS A 188 -10.54 -4.43 -21.88
N LEU A 189 -11.77 -4.83 -21.54
CA LEU A 189 -12.14 -5.07 -20.14
C LEU A 189 -11.41 -6.32 -19.64
N VAL A 190 -10.53 -6.15 -18.66
CA VAL A 190 -9.69 -7.21 -18.09
C VAL A 190 -10.20 -7.56 -16.70
N THR A 191 -10.17 -8.85 -16.36
CA THR A 191 -10.34 -9.35 -14.99
C THR A 191 -8.97 -9.60 -14.39
N ALA A 192 -8.59 -8.84 -13.37
CA ALA A 192 -7.39 -9.04 -12.59
C ALA A 192 -7.73 -9.83 -11.33
N THR A 193 -7.21 -11.05 -11.19
CA THR A 193 -7.46 -11.93 -10.04
C THR A 193 -6.42 -11.78 -8.93
N ASN A 194 -5.40 -10.95 -9.14
CA ASN A 194 -4.34 -10.67 -8.19
C ASN A 194 -4.21 -9.15 -7.99
N THR A 195 -5.28 -8.52 -7.49
CA THR A 195 -5.35 -7.07 -7.32
C THR A 195 -4.95 -6.65 -5.91
N TYR A 196 -4.14 -5.59 -5.82
CA TYR A 196 -3.79 -4.89 -4.60
C TYR A 196 -4.48 -3.53 -4.59
N ILE A 197 -5.31 -3.28 -3.57
CA ILE A 197 -5.85 -1.95 -3.28
C ILE A 197 -4.85 -1.29 -2.34
N ASP A 198 -3.97 -0.46 -2.89
CA ASP A 198 -2.65 -0.18 -2.33
C ASP A 198 -2.37 1.32 -2.26
N SER A 199 -2.43 1.85 -1.04
CA SER A 199 -2.13 3.25 -0.73
C SER A 199 -0.62 3.56 -0.76
N GLY A 200 0.25 2.55 -0.68
CA GLY A 200 1.69 2.69 -0.87
C GLY A 200 2.14 2.66 -2.33
N GLY A 201 1.31 2.08 -3.22
CA GLY A 201 1.58 1.76 -4.63
C GLY A 201 1.65 2.94 -5.61
N LEU A 202 1.66 4.19 -5.14
CA LEU A 202 1.85 5.39 -5.95
C LEU A 202 0.88 5.50 -7.15
N GLY A 203 1.38 5.47 -8.39
CA GLY A 203 0.59 5.54 -9.63
C GLY A 203 -0.14 4.25 -9.99
N GLY A 204 0.13 3.15 -9.27
CA GLY A 204 -0.43 1.84 -9.54
C GLY A 204 0.21 1.15 -10.75
N ALA A 205 -0.35 0.00 -11.12
CA ALA A 205 0.14 -0.81 -12.21
C ALA A 205 -0.98 -1.64 -12.85
N VAL A 206 -0.90 -1.79 -14.17
CA VAL A 206 -1.87 -2.53 -14.99
C VAL A 206 -1.16 -3.38 -16.04
N THR A 207 -1.80 -4.46 -16.50
CA THR A 207 -1.25 -5.28 -17.59
C THR A 207 -1.42 -4.63 -18.96
N SER A 208 -0.42 -4.83 -19.83
CA SER A 208 -0.43 -4.41 -21.23
C SER A 208 -1.60 -5.01 -22.03
N ASN A 209 -2.16 -6.14 -21.60
CA ASN A 209 -3.33 -6.77 -22.22
C ASN A 209 -4.63 -5.95 -22.12
N ALA A 210 -4.66 -4.95 -21.24
CA ALA A 210 -5.80 -4.04 -21.11
C ALA A 210 -5.72 -2.82 -22.04
N LEU A 211 -4.57 -2.60 -22.70
CA LEU A 211 -4.33 -1.38 -23.45
C LEU A 211 -5.24 -1.27 -24.69
N PRO A 212 -5.74 -0.06 -24.98
CA PRO A 212 -6.22 0.32 -26.30
C PRO A 212 -5.16 0.07 -27.40
N PRO A 213 -5.58 -0.17 -28.66
CA PRO A 213 -4.64 -0.41 -29.77
C PRO A 213 -3.60 0.69 -30.00
N ASP A 214 -3.97 1.95 -29.76
CA ASP A 214 -3.12 3.13 -29.88
C ASP A 214 -2.07 3.26 -28.76
N LEU A 215 -2.22 2.50 -27.67
CA LEU A 215 -1.28 2.48 -26.55
C LEU A 215 -0.42 1.21 -26.48
N HIS A 216 -0.50 0.32 -27.49
CA HIS A 216 0.32 -0.89 -27.52
C HIS A 216 1.82 -0.58 -27.46
N GLY A 217 2.53 -1.22 -26.52
CA GLY A 217 3.96 -1.01 -26.28
C GLY A 217 4.29 0.15 -25.34
N ALA A 218 3.28 0.85 -24.80
CA ALA A 218 3.50 1.81 -23.73
C ALA A 218 3.98 1.11 -22.46
N THR A 219 4.96 1.71 -21.78
CA THR A 219 5.45 1.27 -20.45
C THR A 219 4.79 2.04 -19.31
N THR A 220 4.11 3.15 -19.62
CA THR A 220 3.30 3.96 -18.71
C THR A 220 2.10 4.53 -19.44
N LEU A 221 1.02 4.85 -18.72
CA LEU A 221 -0.17 5.45 -19.33
C LEU A 221 0.02 6.95 -19.58
N PRO A 222 -0.29 7.47 -20.80
CA PRO A 222 -0.16 8.88 -21.09
C PRO A 222 -1.23 9.73 -20.38
N VAL A 223 -0.89 10.98 -20.10
CA VAL A 223 -1.83 12.00 -19.59
C VAL A 223 -3.06 12.07 -20.48
N GLY A 224 -4.24 12.12 -19.87
CA GLY A 224 -5.52 12.10 -20.56
C GLY A 224 -6.18 10.72 -20.58
N SER A 225 -5.41 9.63 -20.44
CA SER A 225 -5.96 8.28 -20.30
C SER A 225 -6.84 8.19 -19.06
N SER A 226 -7.85 7.34 -19.10
CA SER A 226 -8.71 7.04 -17.94
C SER A 226 -8.71 5.55 -17.64
N ILE A 227 -8.91 5.19 -16.37
CA ILE A 227 -9.08 3.82 -15.92
C ILE A 227 -10.41 3.74 -15.18
N ASP A 228 -11.28 2.87 -15.66
CA ASP A 228 -12.51 2.50 -14.97
C ASP A 228 -12.27 1.19 -14.24
N VAL A 229 -12.61 1.14 -12.95
CA VAL A 229 -12.39 -0.03 -12.11
C VAL A 229 -13.71 -0.49 -11.51
N TYR A 230 -13.94 -1.79 -11.54
CA TYR A 230 -15.20 -2.42 -11.21
C TYR A 230 -14.97 -3.58 -10.25
N THR A 231 -16.02 -3.92 -9.50
CA THR A 231 -16.14 -5.20 -8.82
C THR A 231 -16.13 -6.37 -9.83
N ALA A 232 -15.90 -7.58 -9.35
CA ALA A 232 -15.91 -8.79 -10.19
C ALA A 232 -17.26 -9.01 -10.92
N ASP A 233 -18.38 -8.59 -10.33
CA ASP A 233 -19.73 -8.66 -10.91
C ASP A 233 -20.08 -7.46 -11.81
N GLY A 234 -19.22 -6.43 -11.88
CA GLY A 234 -19.30 -5.35 -12.87
C GLY A 234 -19.91 -4.04 -12.37
N LEU A 235 -20.03 -3.83 -11.05
CA LEU A 235 -20.38 -2.54 -10.47
C LEU A 235 -19.15 -1.62 -10.52
N LEU A 236 -19.33 -0.38 -10.99
CA LEU A 236 -18.24 0.60 -11.02
C LEU A 236 -17.87 1.00 -9.59
N LEU A 237 -16.58 0.90 -9.26
CA LEU A 237 -16.01 1.34 -7.98
C LEU A 237 -15.51 2.76 -8.09
N TYR A 238 -14.69 3.05 -9.09
CA TYR A 238 -14.16 4.38 -9.34
C TYR A 238 -13.72 4.55 -10.79
N ARG A 239 -13.62 5.81 -11.22
CA ARG A 239 -12.97 6.24 -12.45
C ARG A 239 -11.84 7.20 -12.08
N THR A 240 -10.66 6.99 -12.66
CA THR A 240 -9.55 7.93 -12.53
C THR A 240 -9.04 8.37 -13.88
N LYS A 241 -8.47 9.57 -13.94
CA LYS A 241 -7.83 10.12 -15.13
C LYS A 241 -6.37 10.42 -14.83
N ILE A 242 -5.48 10.03 -15.73
CA ILE A 242 -4.07 10.36 -15.65
C ILE A 242 -3.90 11.85 -15.94
N ILE A 243 -3.50 12.63 -14.94
CA ILE A 243 -3.38 14.09 -15.01
C ILE A 243 -1.93 14.60 -15.06
N ARG A 244 -0.95 13.75 -14.76
CA ARG A 244 0.48 14.09 -14.75
C ARG A 244 1.33 12.89 -15.19
N SER A 245 2.48 13.19 -15.76
CA SER A 245 3.49 12.23 -16.23
C SER A 245 4.77 12.31 -15.38
N ASP A 246 4.63 12.42 -14.07
CA ASP A 246 5.79 12.44 -13.17
C ASP A 246 6.12 11.04 -12.66
N THR A 247 7.41 10.84 -12.36
CA THR A 247 8.01 9.54 -12.00
C THR A 247 7.44 8.87 -10.76
N ASN A 248 6.57 9.57 -10.01
CA ASN A 248 5.95 9.09 -8.78
C ASN A 248 4.43 8.89 -8.90
N GLY A 249 3.84 9.14 -10.08
CA GLY A 249 2.40 9.09 -10.31
C GLY A 249 1.98 8.41 -11.61
N GLU A 250 2.94 7.90 -12.39
CA GLU A 250 2.66 7.13 -13.60
C GLU A 250 2.14 5.73 -13.24
N THR A 251 1.00 5.36 -13.84
CA THR A 251 0.56 3.96 -13.81
C THR A 251 1.48 3.16 -14.73
N VAL A 252 2.22 2.23 -14.14
CA VAL A 252 3.13 1.35 -14.87
C VAL A 252 2.30 0.36 -15.71
N VAL A 253 2.75 0.14 -16.93
CA VAL A 253 2.16 -0.82 -17.86
C VAL A 253 3.15 -1.96 -18.05
N ASP A 254 2.65 -3.18 -17.84
CA ASP A 254 3.37 -4.45 -17.86
C ASP A 254 4.11 -4.81 -16.56
N SER A 255 3.36 -5.40 -15.63
CA SER A 255 3.88 -6.04 -14.42
C SER A 255 4.55 -7.41 -14.67
N GLY A 256 4.57 -7.90 -15.92
CA GLY A 256 4.95 -9.29 -16.23
C GLY A 256 3.89 -10.35 -15.83
N ASP A 257 2.82 -9.95 -15.13
CA ASP A 257 1.70 -10.81 -14.71
C ASP A 257 0.39 -10.28 -15.29
N ALA A 258 -0.21 -11.03 -16.22
CA ALA A 258 -1.48 -10.67 -16.86
C ALA A 258 -2.69 -10.64 -15.91
N THR A 259 -2.54 -11.16 -14.69
CA THR A 259 -3.59 -11.20 -13.66
C THR A 259 -3.42 -10.12 -12.59
N TYR A 260 -2.29 -9.42 -12.59
CA TYR A 260 -1.93 -8.43 -11.58
C TYR A 260 -2.53 -7.05 -11.89
N MET A 261 -2.96 -6.39 -10.83
CA MET A 261 -3.32 -4.98 -10.84
C MET A 261 -2.92 -4.38 -9.49
N ASN A 262 -2.45 -3.14 -9.51
CA ASN A 262 -2.25 -2.32 -8.32
C ASN A 262 -3.00 -1.01 -8.54
N THR A 263 -3.93 -0.66 -7.63
CA THR A 263 -4.74 0.55 -7.78
C THR A 263 -3.94 1.84 -7.64
N GLY A 264 -2.81 1.77 -6.93
CA GLY A 264 -2.11 2.92 -6.39
C GLY A 264 -3.02 3.79 -5.52
N LEU A 265 -2.65 5.06 -5.41
CA LEU A 265 -3.36 6.09 -4.66
C LEU A 265 -4.66 6.54 -5.30
N ALA A 266 -4.95 6.16 -6.55
CA ALA A 266 -6.09 6.68 -7.30
C ALA A 266 -7.44 6.61 -6.56
N PRO A 267 -7.89 5.45 -6.02
CA PRO A 267 -9.16 5.40 -5.30
C PRO A 267 -9.14 6.20 -3.98
N PHE A 268 -7.98 6.34 -3.34
CA PHE A 268 -7.81 7.06 -2.07
C PHE A 268 -7.89 8.58 -2.24
N LEU A 269 -7.51 9.09 -3.41
CA LEU A 269 -7.59 10.53 -3.73
C LEU A 269 -9.00 10.97 -4.12
N LEU A 270 -9.91 10.03 -4.45
CA LEU A 270 -11.28 10.33 -4.84
C LEU A 270 -12.22 10.43 -3.64
N GLY A 271 -11.95 9.69 -2.56
CA GLY A 271 -12.76 9.72 -1.35
C GLY A 271 -12.33 8.69 -0.32
N PRO A 272 -13.09 8.55 0.78
CA PRO A 272 -12.80 7.63 1.86
C PRO A 272 -12.94 6.15 1.45
N LEU A 273 -12.01 5.32 1.90
CA LEU A 273 -12.09 3.86 1.83
C LEU A 273 -12.09 3.27 3.23
N TYR A 274 -13.03 2.37 3.51
CA TYR A 274 -13.06 1.61 4.75
C TYR A 274 -12.57 0.18 4.53
N PHE A 275 -11.69 -0.27 5.42
CA PHE A 275 -11.05 -1.57 5.43
C PHE A 275 -11.55 -2.34 6.66
N ASP A 276 -12.43 -3.30 6.43
CA ASP A 276 -13.00 -4.19 7.44
C ASP A 276 -12.09 -5.40 7.63
N TYR A 277 -11.61 -5.64 8.86
CA TYR A 277 -10.71 -6.75 9.18
C TYR A 277 -11.43 -8.05 9.54
N SER A 278 -12.76 -8.08 9.48
CA SER A 278 -13.55 -9.27 9.76
C SER A 278 -13.45 -10.33 8.64
N GLY A 279 -13.37 -11.61 9.05
CA GLY A 279 -13.28 -12.73 8.13
C GLY A 279 -12.10 -12.61 7.15
N PRO A 280 -12.32 -12.75 5.83
CA PRO A 280 -11.27 -12.56 4.82
C PRO A 280 -10.98 -11.09 4.52
N GLY A 281 -11.74 -10.17 5.11
CA GLY A 281 -11.68 -8.73 4.87
C GLY A 281 -12.61 -8.23 3.78
N THR A 282 -13.04 -6.98 3.94
CA THR A 282 -13.85 -6.26 2.95
C THR A 282 -13.37 -4.83 2.81
N VAL A 283 -13.28 -4.32 1.58
CA VAL A 283 -13.08 -2.89 1.33
C VAL A 283 -14.38 -2.27 0.88
N TRP A 284 -14.73 -1.14 1.47
CA TRP A 284 -15.84 -0.30 1.09
C TRP A 284 -15.35 1.00 0.47
N TRP A 285 -15.95 1.34 -0.67
CA TRP A 285 -15.87 2.66 -1.26
C TRP A 285 -17.00 3.47 -0.66
N ASP A 286 -16.65 4.44 0.20
CA ASP A 286 -17.61 5.25 0.93
C ASP A 286 -17.93 6.56 0.19
N TYR A 287 -17.75 6.53 -1.14
CA TYR A 287 -18.02 7.63 -2.06
C TYR A 287 -18.65 7.14 -3.36
N SER A 288 -19.26 8.07 -4.08
CA SER A 288 -19.92 7.76 -5.35
C SER A 288 -18.89 7.53 -6.47
N PRO A 289 -19.02 6.46 -7.28
CA PRO A 289 -18.10 6.16 -8.38
C PRO A 289 -18.03 7.22 -9.49
N SER A 290 -18.94 8.21 -9.49
CA SER A 290 -19.06 9.25 -10.51
C SER A 290 -18.40 10.59 -10.13
N GLN A 291 -17.59 10.62 -9.07
CA GLN A 291 -16.87 11.82 -8.63
C GLN A 291 -15.72 12.19 -9.57
#